data_AF-A0A947U3Z7-F1
#
_entry.id   AF-A0A947U3Z7-F1
#
_cell.length_a   1.000
_cell.length_b   1.000
_cell.length_c   1.000
_cell.angle_alpha   90.00
_cell.angle_beta   90.00
_cell.angle_gamma   90.00
#
_symmetry.space_group_name_H-M   'P 1'
#
loop_
_entity.id
_entity.type
_entity.pdbx_description
1 polymer ?
#
loop_
_entity_poly.entity_id
_entity_poly.type
_entity_poly.pdbx_seq_one_letter_code
_entity_poly.pdbx_strand_id
1 'polypeptide(L)'
;MAMIRDTEEMLEQWGLWVVQGSGVYCCAAPSESRTPAITDDEALLIDRLMGRLGNRYPECGEVLLRYYTSSSSFAQVGKRMGFGEEKTRQLWKAGVAWIDGALEARKEAA
;
A
#
# COMPACT_ATOMS: atom_id res chain seq x y z
N MET A 1 -25.28 -0.48 2.83
CA MET A 1 -24.86 -0.46 1.41
C MET A 1 -23.35 -0.52 1.42
N ALA A 2 -22.76 -1.70 1.29
CA ALA A 2 -21.30 -1.85 1.36
C ALA A 2 -20.71 -1.18 0.11
N MET A 3 -20.05 -0.03 0.27
CA MET A 3 -19.23 0.51 -0.80
C MET A 3 -18.10 -0.51 -1.02
N ILE A 4 -18.03 -1.07 -2.23
CA ILE A 4 -16.86 -1.80 -2.69
C ILE A 4 -15.74 -0.76 -2.72
N ARG A 5 -14.85 -0.79 -1.73
CA ARG A 5 -13.64 0.04 -1.75
C ARG A 5 -12.72 -0.51 -2.83
N ASP A 6 -12.12 0.39 -3.60
CA ASP A 6 -11.07 0.02 -4.54
C ASP A 6 -9.84 -0.49 -3.76
N THR A 7 -9.14 -1.48 -4.29
CA THR A 7 -7.90 -2.00 -3.69
C THR A 7 -6.87 -0.88 -3.54
N GLU A 8 -6.84 0.08 -4.47
CA GLU A 8 -5.98 1.27 -4.37
C GLU A 8 -6.34 2.13 -3.15
N GLU A 9 -7.63 2.40 -2.92
CA GLU A 9 -8.10 3.16 -1.75
C GLU A 9 -7.75 2.45 -0.45
N MET A 10 -7.92 1.12 -0.38
CA MET A 10 -7.51 0.33 0.79
C MET A 10 -6.01 0.43 1.05
N LEU A 11 -5.18 0.39 0.01
CA LEU A 11 -3.73 0.53 0.12
C LEU A 11 -3.32 1.94 0.56
N GLU A 12 -4.01 2.98 0.11
CA GLU A 12 -3.82 4.35 0.60
C GLU A 12 -4.11 4.47 2.11
N GLN A 13 -5.24 3.93 2.56
CA GLN A 13 -5.58 3.96 3.99
C GLN A 13 -4.63 3.10 4.83
N TRP A 14 -4.22 1.95 4.32
CA TRP A 14 -3.18 1.12 4.96
C TRP A 14 -1.85 1.86 5.07
N GLY A 15 -1.43 2.59 4.03
CA GLY A 15 -0.21 3.40 4.06
C GLY A 15 -0.23 4.45 5.17
N LEU A 16 -1.37 5.15 5.33
CA LEU A 16 -1.59 6.09 6.43
C LEU A 16 -1.56 5.40 7.81
N TRP A 17 -2.16 4.21 7.93
CA TRP A 17 -2.16 3.41 9.16
C TRP A 17 -0.75 2.98 9.56
N VAL A 18 0.07 2.52 8.62
CA VAL A 18 1.48 2.16 8.85
C VAL A 18 2.29 3.37 9.34
N VAL A 19 2.15 4.52 8.66
CA VAL A 19 2.86 5.74 9.04
C VAL A 19 2.42 6.23 10.41
N GLN A 20 1.11 6.18 10.71
CA GLN A 20 0.58 6.51 12.03
C GLN A 20 1.16 5.60 13.12
N GLY A 21 1.21 4.28 12.89
CA GLY A 21 1.78 3.31 13.82
C GLY A 21 3.30 3.41 14.01
N SER A 22 4.03 4.02 13.06
CA SER A 22 5.49 4.15 13.11
C SER A 22 6.02 5.17 14.13
N GLY A 23 5.16 6.01 14.72
CA GLY A 23 5.56 7.09 15.63
C GLY A 23 6.18 8.33 14.95
N VAL A 24 6.43 8.29 13.64
CA VAL A 24 6.91 9.45 12.86
C VAL A 24 5.80 10.50 12.67
N TYR A 25 4.54 10.08 12.80
CA TYR A 25 3.36 10.92 12.71
C TYR A 25 3.35 12.11 13.69
N CYS A 26 3.98 11.95 14.87
CA CYS A 26 4.08 12.98 15.90
C CYS A 26 4.91 14.21 15.45
N CYS A 27 5.70 14.06 14.38
CA CYS A 27 6.58 15.11 13.86
C CYS A 27 6.03 15.79 12.59
N ALA A 28 4.91 15.31 12.05
CA ALA A 28 4.24 15.93 10.90
C ALA A 28 3.35 17.10 11.36
N ALA A 29 3.24 18.14 10.53
CA ALA A 29 2.36 19.26 10.84
C ALA A 29 0.89 18.78 10.93
N PRO A 30 0.07 19.28 11.87
CA PRO A 30 -1.33 18.87 12.04
C PRO A 30 -2.22 19.04 10.80
N SER A 31 -1.80 19.85 9.83
CA SER A 31 -2.49 20.04 8.55
C SER A 31 -2.26 18.89 7.55
N GLU A 32 -1.23 18.07 7.77
CA GLU A 32 -0.84 16.94 6.91
C GLU A 32 -1.23 15.58 7.50
N SER A 33 -1.59 15.57 8.78
CA SER A 33 -1.97 14.38 9.54
C SER A 33 -3.38 13.92 9.15
N ARG A 34 -3.47 13.10 8.09
CA ARG A 34 -4.70 12.39 7.72
C ARG A 34 -4.87 11.18 8.64
N THR A 35 -6.04 11.04 9.26
CA THR A 35 -6.40 9.85 10.03
C THR A 35 -6.80 8.74 9.06
N PRO A 36 -6.23 7.53 9.19
CA PRO A 36 -6.59 6.41 8.33
C PRO A 36 -8.07 6.02 8.53
N ALA A 37 -8.81 5.87 7.44
CA ALA A 37 -10.22 5.46 7.42
C ALA A 37 -10.38 3.95 7.20
N ILE A 38 -9.52 3.16 7.85
CA ILE A 38 -9.48 1.68 7.80
C ILE A 38 -9.49 1.14 9.23
N THR A 39 -10.12 -0.01 9.43
CA THR A 39 -10.07 -0.70 10.73
C THR A 39 -8.73 -1.42 10.91
N ASP A 40 -8.32 -1.68 12.15
CA ASP A 40 -7.08 -2.42 12.43
C ASP A 40 -7.08 -3.82 11.81
N ASP A 41 -8.21 -4.52 11.83
CA ASP A 41 -8.35 -5.86 11.22
C ASP A 41 -8.15 -5.82 9.70
N GLU A 42 -8.73 -4.83 9.02
CA GLU A 42 -8.53 -4.60 7.58
C GLU A 42 -7.07 -4.20 7.28
N ALA A 43 -6.47 -3.35 8.12
CA ALA A 43 -5.09 -2.94 7.96
C ALA A 43 -4.12 -4.12 8.13
N LEU A 44 -4.32 -4.96 9.16
CA LEU A 44 -3.53 -6.17 9.41
C LEU A 44 -3.72 -7.22 8.30
N LEU A 45 -4.92 -7.30 7.72
CA LEU A 45 -5.18 -8.13 6.55
C LEU A 45 -4.30 -7.70 5.37
N ILE A 46 -4.28 -6.40 5.04
CA ILE A 46 -3.45 -5.85 3.96
C ILE A 46 -1.97 -5.99 4.28
N ASP A 47 -1.55 -5.73 5.52
CA ASP A 47 -0.16 -5.88 5.96
C ASP A 47 0.35 -7.31 5.74
N ARG A 48 -0.46 -8.32 6.12
CA ARG A 48 -0.14 -9.72 5.85
C ARG A 48 -0.03 -10.04 4.36
N LEU A 49 -0.89 -9.45 3.52
CA LEU A 49 -0.82 -9.62 2.06
C LEU A 49 0.42 -8.94 1.48
N MET A 50 0.77 -7.75 1.96
CA MET A 50 1.99 -7.03 1.61
C MET A 50 3.25 -7.83 1.97
N GLY A 51 3.30 -8.46 3.14
CA GLY A 51 4.40 -9.36 3.51
C GLY A 51 4.52 -10.58 2.59
N ARG A 52 3.38 -11.17 2.18
CA ARG A 52 3.37 -12.25 1.19
C ARG A 52 3.81 -11.78 -0.19
N LEU A 53 3.38 -10.59 -0.62
CA LEU A 53 3.80 -9.97 -1.87
C LEU A 53 5.30 -9.72 -1.86
N GLY A 54 5.85 -9.12 -0.81
CA GLY A 54 7.30 -8.84 -0.67
C GLY A 54 8.15 -10.11 -0.69
N ASN A 55 7.66 -11.22 -0.13
CA ASN A 55 8.36 -12.50 -0.21
C ASN A 55 8.33 -13.13 -1.61
N ARG A 56 7.25 -12.96 -2.37
CA ARG A 56 7.06 -13.59 -3.68
C ARG A 56 7.57 -12.73 -4.84
N TYR A 57 7.36 -11.42 -4.75
CA TYR A 57 7.68 -10.41 -5.74
C TYR A 57 8.30 -9.18 -5.03
N PRO A 58 9.58 -9.26 -4.63
CA PRO A 58 10.23 -8.24 -3.80
C PRO A 58 10.18 -6.83 -4.40
N GLU A 59 10.40 -6.71 -5.72
CA GLU A 59 10.36 -5.40 -6.40
C GLU A 59 8.97 -4.76 -6.32
N CYS A 60 7.89 -5.54 -6.50
CA CYS A 60 6.52 -5.04 -6.40
C CYS A 60 6.19 -4.61 -4.96
N GLY A 61 6.53 -5.47 -3.98
CA GLY A 61 6.30 -5.17 -2.57
C GLY A 61 7.02 -3.90 -2.13
N GLU A 62 8.26 -3.71 -2.54
CA GLU A 62 9.05 -2.52 -2.25
C GLU A 62 8.48 -1.25 -2.91
N VAL A 63 8.02 -1.35 -4.17
CA VAL A 63 7.35 -0.24 -4.86
C VAL A 63 6.08 0.16 -4.12
N LEU A 64 5.21 -0.79 -3.77
CA LEU A 64 3.95 -0.50 -3.07
C LEU A 64 4.22 0.10 -1.68
N LEU A 65 5.14 -0.50 -0.91
CA LEU A 65 5.50 -0.01 0.42
C LEU A 65 5.96 1.44 0.34
N ARG A 66 6.92 1.76 -0.54
CA ARG A 66 7.43 3.13 -0.69
C ARG A 66 6.37 4.11 -1.20
N TYR A 67 5.53 3.68 -2.14
CA TYR A 67 4.52 4.53 -2.75
C TYR A 67 3.41 4.89 -1.76
N TYR A 68 2.90 3.94 -0.98
CA TYR A 68 1.77 4.20 -0.07
C TYR A 68 2.18 4.72 1.31
N THR A 69 3.41 4.46 1.78
CA THR A 69 3.90 4.98 3.07
C THR A 69 4.61 6.33 2.97
N SER A 70 4.71 6.90 1.76
CA SER A 70 5.32 8.21 1.56
C SER A 70 4.55 9.03 0.53
N SER A 71 4.65 10.35 0.58
CA SER A 71 4.07 11.23 -0.45
C SER A 71 4.91 11.29 -1.74
N SER A 72 5.58 10.20 -2.11
CA SER A 72 6.52 10.17 -3.24
C SER A 72 5.82 9.85 -4.56
N SER A 73 6.23 10.52 -5.65
CA SER A 73 5.78 10.17 -7.01
C SER A 73 6.45 8.89 -7.53
N PHE A 74 5.90 8.27 -8.58
CA PHE A 74 6.51 7.10 -9.24
C PHE A 74 7.94 7.37 -9.72
N ALA A 75 8.23 8.59 -10.20
CA ALA A 75 9.58 8.98 -10.59
C ALA A 75 10.55 8.99 -9.40
N GLN A 76 10.10 9.47 -8.23
CA GLN A 76 10.92 9.48 -7.01
C GLN A 76 11.15 8.07 -6.46
N VAL A 77 10.11 7.22 -6.45
CA VAL A 77 10.22 5.81 -6.05
C VAL A 77 11.17 5.07 -6.99
N GLY A 78 10.96 5.19 -8.30
CA GLY A 78 11.82 4.57 -9.32
C GLY A 78 13.28 4.99 -9.17
N LYS A 79 13.54 6.30 -9.00
CA LYS A 79 14.91 6.80 -8.79
C LYS A 79 15.58 6.17 -7.56
N ARG A 80 14.86 5.99 -6.45
CA ARG A 80 15.38 5.33 -5.23
C ARG A 80 15.65 3.84 -5.44
N MET A 81 14.93 3.20 -6.35
CA MET A 81 15.07 1.78 -6.69
C MET A 81 15.99 1.51 -7.89
N GLY A 82 16.53 2.56 -8.53
CA GLY A 82 17.33 2.41 -9.75
C GLY A 82 16.52 2.09 -11.02
N PHE A 83 15.21 2.38 -11.02
CA PHE A 83 14.29 2.14 -12.12
C PHE A 83 13.81 3.43 -12.79
N GLY A 84 13.35 3.31 -14.04
CA GLY A 84 12.57 4.37 -14.69
C GLY A 84 11.14 4.44 -14.15
N GLU A 85 10.47 5.58 -14.35
CA GLU A 85 9.07 5.78 -13.93
C GLU A 85 8.14 4.70 -14.51
N GLU A 86 8.31 4.36 -15.78
CA GLU A 86 7.46 3.39 -16.46
C GLU A 86 7.58 1.98 -15.84
N LYS A 87 8.80 1.50 -15.57
CA LYS A 87 9.00 0.23 -14.86
C LYS A 87 8.36 0.28 -13.47
N THR A 88 8.50 1.39 -12.76
CA THR A 88 7.90 1.57 -11.43
C THR A 88 6.37 1.48 -11.49
N ARG A 89 5.76 2.11 -12.50
CA ARG A 89 4.30 2.05 -12.75
C ARG A 89 3.83 0.63 -13.07
N GLN A 90 4.61 -0.12 -13.85
CA GLN A 90 4.29 -1.52 -14.16
C GLN A 90 4.36 -2.42 -12.93
N LEU A 91 5.41 -2.29 -12.12
CA LEU A 91 5.56 -3.02 -10.85
C LEU A 91 4.44 -2.67 -9.87
N TRP A 92 4.08 -1.38 -9.79
CA TRP A 92 2.96 -0.92 -8.96
C TRP A 92 1.64 -1.57 -9.42
N LYS A 93 1.28 -1.49 -10.70
CA LYS A 93 0.06 -2.12 -11.25
C LYS A 93 0.04 -3.63 -10.99
N ALA A 94 1.17 -4.31 -11.20
CA ALA A 94 1.28 -5.75 -10.95
C ALA A 94 1.08 -6.09 -9.47
N GLY A 95 1.62 -5.27 -8.56
CA GLY A 95 1.43 -5.41 -7.12
C GLY A 95 -0.04 -5.21 -6.72
N VAL A 96 -0.68 -4.13 -7.17
CA VAL A 96 -2.10 -3.84 -6.89
C VAL A 96 -2.99 -4.97 -7.37
N ALA A 97 -2.81 -5.43 -8.62
CA ALA A 97 -3.60 -6.53 -9.18
C ALA A 97 -3.39 -7.85 -8.42
N TRP A 98 -2.19 -8.11 -7.90
CA TRP A 98 -1.94 -9.30 -7.08
C TRP A 98 -2.66 -9.22 -5.72
N ILE A 99 -2.67 -8.05 -5.08
CA ILE A 99 -3.39 -7.84 -3.81
C ILE A 99 -4.89 -7.98 -4.03
N ASP A 100 -5.42 -7.36 -5.09
CA ASP A 100 -6.82 -7.44 -5.48
C ASP A 100 -7.28 -8.90 -5.66
N GLY A 101 -6.55 -9.67 -6.47
CA GLY A 101 -6.83 -11.10 -6.66
C GLY A 101 -6.67 -11.93 -5.37
N ALA A 102 -5.75 -11.56 -4.49
CA ALA A 102 -5.58 -12.23 -3.20
C ALA A 102 -6.71 -11.91 -2.20
N LEU A 103 -7.30 -10.71 -2.27
CA LEU A 103 -8.48 -10.34 -1.50
C LEU A 103 -9.71 -11.09 -2.01
N GLU A 104 -9.89 -11.14 -3.33
CA GLU A 104 -11.03 -11.83 -3.94
C GLU A 104 -11.03 -13.32 -3.63
N ALA A 105 -9.89 -14.00 -3.79
CA ALA A 105 -9.75 -15.41 -3.44
C ALA A 105 -10.03 -15.72 -1.95
N ARG A 106 -9.87 -14.74 -1.06
CA ARG A 106 -10.22 -14.89 0.36
C ARG A 106 -11.70 -14.69 0.63
N LYS A 107 -12.37 -13.79 -0.09
CA LYS A 107 -13.83 -13.62 -0.01
C LYS A 107 -14.56 -14.88 -0.48
N GLU A 108 -14.07 -15.52 -1.52
CA GLU A 108 -14.64 -16.79 -2.03
C GLU A 108 -14.50 -17.96 -1.05
N ALA A 109 -13.51 -17.90 -0.15
CA ALA A 109 -13.21 -18.97 0.81
C ALA A 109 -13.86 -18.79 2.20
N ALA A 110 -14.51 -17.66 2.45
CA ALA A 110 -15.15 -17.30 3.73
C ALA A 110 -16.66 -17.56 3.70
#